data_AF-A0A644XW24-F1
#
_entry.id   AF-A0A644XW24-F1
#
_cell.length_a   1.000
_cell.length_b   1.000
_cell.length_c   1.000
_cell.angle_alpha   90.00
_cell.angle_beta   90.00
_cell.angle_gamma   90.00
#
_symmetry.space_group_name_H-M   'P 1'
#
loop_
_entity.id
_entity.type
_entity.pdbx_description
1 polymer ?
#
loop_
_entity_poly.entity_id
_entity_poly.type
_entity_poly.pdbx_seq_one_letter_code
_entity_poly.pdbx_strand_id
1 'polypeptide(L)'
;MIWIGNKITQWGIGNGISLLIFAGIVARFPEAMSVLFRSISAGVLNPIVVLVVFVMFLVVVALVVYEEQGVRKIPVNYAKRVVGRKMYGAQSTYIPIKVNPSGVIPVIFASALLSFPLQIATTLGPEVRWLAAFANWLNPQGAPYLIIYALLIIAFAFFYTQVSMNPVEMAKQIRENGGSVPGVRSEKLEEYLTRVLNRIVLPGSLFLAFIALIPTLVQKFFNFPSTVAMLFGGTSLLILVGVDLDTMRQIEGVMKMHHYDGFNVSGKKSKHI
;
A
#
# COMPACT_ATOMS: atom_id res chain seq x y z
N MET A 1 3.25 -20.48 9.61
CA MET A 1 3.48 -19.17 8.94
C MET A 1 3.98 -18.11 9.90
N ILE A 2 3.29 -17.83 11.01
CA ILE A 2 3.66 -16.74 11.95
C ILE A 2 5.07 -16.88 12.52
N TRP A 3 5.47 -18.09 12.97
CA TRP A 3 6.82 -18.31 13.51
C TRP A 3 7.93 -18.08 12.47
N ILE A 4 7.76 -18.60 11.25
CA ILE A 4 8.72 -18.39 10.14
C ILE A 4 8.75 -16.91 9.76
N GLY A 5 7.60 -16.25 9.67
CA GLY A 5 7.51 -14.81 9.40
C GLY A 5 8.29 -13.98 10.42
N ASN A 6 8.13 -14.26 11.71
CA ASN A 6 8.88 -13.58 12.77
C ASN A 6 10.39 -13.86 12.69
N LYS A 7 10.79 -15.07 12.32
CA LYS A 7 12.21 -15.39 12.09
C LYS A 7 12.79 -14.63 10.91
N ILE A 8 12.05 -14.51 9.81
CA ILE A 8 12.46 -13.69 8.66
C ILE A 8 12.59 -12.22 9.05
N THR A 9 11.65 -11.68 9.83
CA THR A 9 11.74 -10.29 10.32
C THR A 9 12.96 -10.08 11.24
N GLN A 10 13.34 -11.07 12.04
CA GLN A 10 14.48 -10.96 12.96
C GLN A 10 15.85 -11.05 12.28
N TRP A 11 15.97 -11.92 11.27
CA TRP A 11 17.27 -12.27 10.67
C TRP A 11 17.40 -11.83 9.20
N GLY A 12 16.33 -11.35 8.59
CA GLY A 12 16.27 -10.93 7.20
C GLY A 12 16.02 -9.44 7.02
N ILE A 13 15.65 -9.07 5.79
CA ILE A 13 15.30 -7.70 5.38
C ILE A 13 13.80 -7.67 5.11
N GLY A 14 13.09 -6.63 5.52
CA GLY A 14 11.65 -6.51 5.29
C GLY A 14 10.78 -7.02 6.44
N ASN A 15 9.47 -6.92 6.22
CA ASN A 15 8.48 -7.56 7.08
C ASN A 15 8.27 -9.00 6.61
N GLY A 16 8.69 -9.98 7.42
CA GLY A 16 8.67 -11.40 7.06
C GLY A 16 7.27 -11.95 6.77
N ILE A 17 6.22 -11.41 7.40
CA ILE A 17 4.83 -11.80 7.09
C ILE A 17 4.46 -11.33 5.68
N SER A 18 4.84 -10.10 5.32
CA SER A 18 4.55 -9.52 4.00
C SER A 18 5.32 -10.25 2.89
N LEU A 19 6.57 -10.62 3.14
CA LEU A 19 7.39 -11.43 2.22
C LEU A 19 6.83 -12.84 1.99
N LEU A 20 6.25 -13.46 3.02
CA LEU A 20 5.58 -14.76 2.86
C LEU A 20 4.33 -14.65 1.97
N ILE A 21 3.54 -13.59 2.12
CA ILE A 21 2.38 -13.33 1.24
C ILE A 21 2.86 -13.07 -0.19
N PHE A 22 3.89 -12.24 -0.36
CA PHE A 22 4.54 -11.98 -1.64
C PHE A 22 4.99 -13.27 -2.34
N ALA A 23 5.76 -14.11 -1.63
CA ALA A 23 6.24 -15.38 -2.16
C ALA A 23 5.08 -16.32 -2.56
N GLY A 24 3.99 -16.33 -1.78
CA GLY A 24 2.78 -17.09 -2.11
C GLY A 24 2.08 -16.62 -3.39
N ILE A 25 2.08 -15.31 -3.67
CA ILE A 25 1.55 -14.76 -4.91
C ILE A 25 2.46 -15.11 -6.10
N VAL A 26 3.77 -14.91 -5.96
CA VAL A 26 4.76 -15.19 -7.01
C VAL A 26 4.80 -16.68 -7.36
N ALA A 27 4.65 -17.58 -6.39
CA ALA A 27 4.62 -19.03 -6.63
C ALA A 27 3.48 -19.47 -7.55
N ARG A 28 2.38 -18.70 -7.65
CA ARG A 28 1.24 -18.98 -8.54
C ARG A 28 1.41 -18.43 -9.95
N PHE A 29 2.43 -17.62 -10.17
CA PHE A 29 2.68 -16.97 -11.46
C PHE A 29 2.96 -17.96 -12.61
N PRO A 30 3.78 -19.02 -12.43
CA PRO A 30 4.02 -20.01 -13.48
C PRO A 30 2.74 -20.75 -13.90
N GLU A 31 1.89 -21.12 -12.93
CA GLU A 31 0.60 -21.75 -13.18
C GLU A 31 -0.32 -20.81 -13.98
N ALA A 32 -0.42 -19.54 -13.60
CA ALA A 32 -1.23 -18.54 -14.31
C ALA A 32 -0.78 -18.36 -15.77
N MET A 33 0.53 -18.36 -16.02
CA MET A 33 1.06 -18.31 -17.38
C MET A 33 0.71 -19.57 -18.18
N SER A 34 0.82 -20.75 -17.57
CA SER A 34 0.42 -22.01 -18.23
C SER A 34 -1.08 -22.02 -18.61
N VAL A 35 -1.94 -21.48 -17.74
CA VAL A 35 -3.38 -21.33 -18.00
C VAL A 35 -3.62 -20.37 -19.16
N LEU A 36 -2.94 -19.22 -19.16
CA LEU A 36 -3.04 -18.23 -20.23
C LEU A 36 -2.63 -18.81 -21.59
N PHE A 37 -1.49 -19.51 -21.66
CA PHE A 37 -1.05 -20.16 -22.90
C PHE A 37 -2.05 -21.22 -23.38
N ARG A 38 -2.58 -22.06 -22.49
CA ARG A 38 -3.61 -23.04 -22.83
C ARG A 38 -4.89 -22.38 -23.34
N SER A 39 -5.32 -21.27 -22.73
CA SER A 39 -6.52 -20.54 -23.17
C SER A 39 -6.35 -19.90 -24.55
N ILE A 40 -5.12 -19.48 -24.91
CA ILE A 40 -4.79 -19.00 -26.25
C ILE A 40 -4.77 -20.16 -27.25
N SER A 41 -4.08 -21.26 -26.94
CA SER A 41 -3.98 -22.43 -27.81
C SER A 41 -5.33 -23.13 -28.03
N ALA A 42 -6.23 -23.08 -27.05
CA ALA A 42 -7.59 -23.61 -27.14
C ALA A 42 -8.55 -22.70 -27.95
N GLY A 43 -8.09 -21.52 -28.42
CA GLY A 43 -8.91 -20.58 -29.17
C GLY A 43 -9.99 -19.85 -28.35
N VAL A 44 -9.99 -20.04 -27.02
CA VAL A 44 -10.95 -19.41 -26.09
C VAL A 44 -10.66 -17.91 -25.95
N LEU A 45 -9.39 -17.52 -26.04
CA LEU A 45 -8.95 -16.12 -26.01
C LEU A 45 -8.35 -15.70 -27.34
N ASN A 46 -8.82 -14.58 -27.86
CA ASN A 46 -8.21 -13.94 -29.01
C ASN A 46 -6.82 -13.38 -28.60
N PRO A 47 -5.73 -13.72 -29.31
CA PRO A 47 -4.38 -13.19 -29.04
C PRO A 47 -4.32 -11.66 -28.98
N ILE A 48 -5.17 -10.96 -29.76
CA ILE A 48 -5.26 -9.49 -29.75
C ILE A 48 -5.79 -8.98 -28.42
N VAL A 49 -6.79 -9.66 -27.84
CA VAL A 49 -7.34 -9.31 -26.52
C VAL A 49 -6.29 -9.52 -25.42
N VAL A 50 -5.50 -10.59 -25.52
CA VAL A 50 -4.39 -10.84 -24.59
C VAL A 50 -3.36 -9.71 -24.63
N LEU A 51 -3.00 -9.25 -25.83
CA LEU A 51 -2.07 -8.13 -26.00
C LEU A 51 -2.62 -6.84 -25.38
N VAL A 52 -3.90 -6.52 -25.61
CA VAL A 52 -4.57 -5.34 -25.03
C VAL A 52 -4.58 -5.41 -23.50
N VAL A 53 -4.92 -6.57 -22.93
CA VAL A 53 -4.93 -6.79 -21.48
C VAL A 53 -3.52 -6.70 -20.90
N PHE A 54 -2.50 -7.18 -21.61
CA PHE A 54 -1.11 -7.07 -21.18
C PHE A 54 -0.63 -5.61 -21.15
N VAL A 55 -0.97 -4.81 -22.16
CA VAL A 55 -0.69 -3.36 -22.17
C VAL A 55 -1.43 -2.66 -21.04
N MET A 56 -2.71 -2.99 -20.82
CA MET A 56 -3.48 -2.47 -19.69
C MET A 56 -2.80 -2.80 -18.36
N PHE A 57 -2.32 -4.03 -18.18
CA PHE A 57 -1.59 -4.44 -16.97
C PHE A 57 -0.34 -3.59 -16.73
N LEU A 58 0.47 -3.31 -17.76
CA LEU A 58 1.63 -2.42 -17.62
C LEU A 58 1.24 -1.01 -17.18
N VAL A 59 0.12 -0.48 -17.70
CA VAL A 59 -0.41 0.82 -17.27
C VAL A 59 -0.84 0.78 -15.80
N VAL A 60 -1.50 -0.30 -15.36
CA VAL A 60 -1.91 -0.45 -13.96
C VAL A 60 -0.70 -0.54 -13.05
N VAL A 61 0.34 -1.29 -13.41
CA VAL A 61 1.60 -1.33 -12.65
C VAL A 61 2.21 0.06 -12.52
N ALA A 62 2.32 0.81 -13.63
CA ALA A 62 2.85 2.16 -13.62
C ALA A 62 2.02 3.09 -12.71
N LEU A 63 0.69 2.97 -12.76
CA LEU A 63 -0.24 3.71 -11.92
C LEU A 63 -0.08 3.40 -10.43
N VAL A 64 0.06 2.12 -10.07
CA VAL A 64 0.32 1.68 -8.68
C VAL A 64 1.66 2.22 -8.18
N VAL A 65 2.72 2.08 -8.98
CA VAL A 65 4.06 2.58 -8.61
C VAL A 65 4.05 4.09 -8.44
N TYR A 66 3.37 4.82 -9.33
CA TYR A 66 3.24 6.28 -9.24
C TYR A 66 2.53 6.71 -7.95
N GLU A 67 1.48 6.00 -7.56
CA GLU A 67 0.73 6.28 -6.33
C GLU A 67 1.55 5.97 -5.07
N GLU A 68 2.22 4.82 -5.02
CA GLU A 68 3.07 4.41 -3.88
C GLU A 68 4.35 5.27 -3.70
N GLN A 69 4.80 5.95 -4.76
CA GLN A 69 5.89 6.92 -4.70
C GLN A 69 5.41 8.34 -4.34
N GLY A 70 4.10 8.59 -4.43
CA GLY A 70 3.52 9.88 -4.11
C GLY A 70 3.72 10.25 -2.64
N VAL A 71 4.49 11.31 -2.37
CA VAL A 71 4.69 11.84 -1.02
C VAL A 71 4.40 13.34 -0.94
N ARG A 72 3.59 13.73 0.03
CA ARG A 72 3.41 15.11 0.46
C ARG A 72 4.44 15.44 1.52
N LYS A 73 5.32 16.40 1.23
CA LYS A 73 6.31 16.90 2.19
C LYS A 73 5.71 18.04 3.01
N ILE A 74 5.58 17.87 4.32
CA ILE A 74 5.19 18.96 5.24
C ILE A 74 6.46 19.52 5.88
N PRO A 75 6.83 20.80 5.64
CA PRO A 75 8.02 21.39 6.23
C PRO A 75 7.85 21.56 7.75
N VAL A 76 8.88 21.18 8.50
CA VAL A 76 8.97 21.35 9.95
C VAL A 76 10.29 22.03 10.28
N ASN A 77 10.20 23.10 11.06
CA ASN A 77 11.33 23.81 11.61
C ASN A 77 11.53 23.37 13.05
N TYR A 78 12.64 22.69 13.33
CA TYR A 78 13.05 22.38 14.70
C TYR A 78 13.73 23.59 15.34
N ALA A 79 13.33 23.90 16.57
CA ALA A 79 13.86 25.01 17.34
C ALA A 79 15.36 24.82 17.57
N LYS A 80 16.12 25.91 17.39
CA LYS A 80 17.56 25.94 17.68
C LYS A 80 17.80 25.87 19.18
N ARG A 81 18.85 25.16 19.59
CA ARG A 81 19.49 25.41 20.89
C ARG A 81 20.39 26.64 20.75
N VAL A 82 20.05 27.73 21.42
CA VAL A 82 20.93 28.90 21.51
C VAL A 82 22.00 28.61 22.55
N VAL A 83 23.27 28.55 22.13
CA VAL A 83 24.42 28.45 23.04
C VAL A 83 25.29 29.69 22.82
N GLY A 84 25.30 30.61 23.78
CA GLY A 84 26.03 31.88 23.69
C GLY A 84 25.42 32.86 22.69
N ARG A 85 26.26 33.52 21.85
CA ARG A 85 25.86 34.54 20.85
C ARG A 85 25.71 33.99 19.42
N LYS A 86 25.90 32.68 19.20
CA LYS A 86 25.85 32.06 17.87
C LYS A 86 24.65 31.12 17.75
N MET A 87 23.80 31.37 16.76
CA MET A 87 22.69 30.50 16.39
C MET A 87 23.20 29.33 15.52
N TYR A 88 23.35 28.14 16.09
CA TYR A 88 23.64 26.92 15.33
C TYR A 88 22.35 26.26 14.83
N GLY A 89 22.36 25.80 13.57
CA GLY A 89 21.49 24.72 13.08
C GLY A 89 19.98 24.98 12.98
N ALA A 90 19.52 25.88 12.10
CA ALA A 90 18.12 25.86 11.65
C ALA A 90 18.12 24.91 10.47
N GLN A 91 17.94 23.62 10.74
CA GLN A 91 17.72 22.68 9.66
C GLN A 91 16.21 22.58 9.47
N SER A 92 15.71 23.24 8.42
CA SER A 92 14.38 22.94 7.91
C SER A 92 14.39 21.50 7.42
N THR A 93 13.56 20.66 8.00
CA THR A 93 13.32 19.31 7.51
C THR A 93 11.87 19.19 7.07
N TYR A 94 11.48 18.03 6.58
CA TYR A 94 10.10 17.76 6.22
C TYR A 94 9.67 16.40 6.73
N ILE A 95 8.39 16.29 7.10
CA ILE A 95 7.75 15.01 7.37
C ILE A 95 7.12 14.54 6.05
N PRO A 96 7.55 13.39 5.51
CA PRO A 96 6.92 12.81 4.33
C PRO A 96 5.64 12.09 4.72
N ILE A 97 4.52 12.49 4.13
CA ILE A 97 3.23 11.78 4.22
C ILE A 97 2.97 11.13 2.87
N LYS A 98 2.85 9.81 2.81
CA LYS A 98 2.48 9.09 1.57
C LYS A 98 1.06 9.45 1.13
N VAL A 99 0.78 9.38 -0.17
CA VAL A 99 -0.58 9.60 -0.73
C VAL A 99 -1.56 8.56 -0.18
N ASN A 100 -1.11 7.31 -0.05
CA ASN A 100 -1.82 6.28 0.68
C ASN A 100 -0.94 5.71 1.81
N PRO A 101 -1.02 6.27 3.03
CA PRO A 101 -0.29 5.73 4.17
C PRO A 101 -0.80 4.34 4.59
N SER A 102 -1.99 3.95 4.13
CA SER A 102 -2.59 2.65 4.46
C SER A 102 -2.07 1.49 3.61
N GLY A 103 -1.37 1.79 2.50
CA GLY A 103 -0.93 0.80 1.53
C GLY A 103 -2.08 -0.10 1.09
N VAL A 104 -1.85 -1.41 1.09
CA VAL A 104 -2.80 -2.41 0.58
C VAL A 104 -3.78 -2.94 1.63
N ILE A 105 -3.58 -2.58 2.89
CA ILE A 105 -4.33 -3.12 4.03
C ILE A 105 -5.85 -2.90 3.92
N PRO A 106 -6.36 -1.72 3.51
CA PRO A 106 -7.79 -1.50 3.33
C PRO A 106 -8.45 -2.47 2.33
N VAL A 107 -7.76 -2.80 1.25
CA VAL A 107 -8.24 -3.74 0.23
C VAL A 107 -8.39 -5.14 0.81
N ILE A 108 -7.40 -5.56 1.61
CA ILE A 108 -7.40 -6.87 2.26
C ILE A 108 -8.57 -6.96 3.25
N PHE A 109 -8.75 -5.97 4.11
CA PHE A 109 -9.86 -5.96 5.08
C PHE A 109 -11.22 -5.93 4.40
N ALA A 110 -11.40 -5.10 3.36
CA ALA A 110 -12.64 -5.07 2.60
C ALA A 110 -12.95 -6.44 1.96
N SER A 111 -11.93 -7.10 1.37
CA SER A 111 -12.10 -8.41 0.76
C SER A 111 -12.44 -9.50 1.79
N ALA A 112 -11.78 -9.50 2.96
CA ALA A 112 -12.03 -10.45 4.03
C ALA A 112 -13.43 -10.27 4.65
N LEU A 113 -13.86 -9.02 4.82
CA LEU A 113 -15.18 -8.70 5.35
C LEU A 113 -16.31 -9.16 4.42
N LEU A 114 -16.11 -9.09 3.09
CA LEU A 114 -17.09 -9.56 2.11
C LEU A 114 -17.02 -11.06 1.86
N SER A 115 -15.83 -11.66 1.92
CA SER A 115 -15.65 -13.09 1.66
C SER A 115 -16.27 -13.95 2.77
N PHE A 116 -16.21 -13.49 4.02
CA PHE A 116 -16.73 -14.24 5.17
C PHE A 116 -18.24 -14.55 5.08
N PRO A 117 -19.14 -13.56 4.94
CA PRO A 117 -20.57 -13.83 4.82
C PRO A 117 -20.91 -14.57 3.51
N LEU A 118 -20.19 -14.30 2.42
CA LEU A 118 -20.38 -15.02 1.15
C LEU A 118 -20.04 -16.51 1.32
N GLN A 119 -18.96 -16.83 2.03
CA GLN A 119 -18.57 -18.21 2.27
C GLN A 119 -19.65 -18.97 3.05
N ILE A 120 -20.20 -18.37 4.11
CA ILE A 120 -21.32 -18.95 4.86
C ILE A 120 -22.58 -19.10 3.98
N ALA A 121 -22.90 -18.07 3.20
CA ALA A 121 -24.09 -18.07 2.35
C ALA A 121 -24.00 -19.10 1.22
N THR A 122 -22.80 -19.37 0.69
CA THR A 122 -22.59 -20.39 -0.35
C THR A 122 -22.59 -21.81 0.20
N THR A 123 -22.10 -22.03 1.43
CA THR A 123 -22.06 -23.38 2.03
C THR A 123 -23.41 -23.81 2.60
N LEU A 124 -24.15 -22.89 3.22
CA LEU A 124 -25.46 -23.17 3.82
C LEU A 124 -26.64 -22.75 2.92
N GLY A 125 -26.36 -22.07 1.80
CA GLY A 125 -27.36 -21.61 0.82
C GLY A 125 -28.23 -22.69 0.20
N PRO A 126 -27.74 -23.92 -0.07
CA PRO A 126 -28.57 -24.99 -0.61
C PRO A 126 -29.74 -25.38 0.32
N GLU A 127 -29.59 -25.20 1.63
CA GLU A 127 -30.61 -25.57 2.62
C GLU A 127 -31.55 -24.42 2.98
N VAL A 128 -31.13 -23.16 2.74
CA VAL A 128 -31.86 -21.97 3.20
C VAL A 128 -32.06 -20.95 2.09
N ARG A 129 -33.30 -20.79 1.64
CA ARG A 129 -33.68 -19.99 0.46
C ARG A 129 -33.29 -18.50 0.56
N TRP A 130 -33.29 -17.90 1.76
CA TRP A 130 -32.86 -16.50 1.93
C TRP A 130 -31.33 -16.35 1.87
N LEU A 131 -30.56 -17.35 2.32
CA LEU A 131 -29.09 -17.38 2.15
C LEU A 131 -28.72 -17.51 0.68
N ALA A 132 -29.44 -18.36 -0.07
CA ALA A 132 -29.22 -18.49 -1.52
C ALA A 132 -29.51 -17.17 -2.26
N ALA A 133 -30.59 -16.47 -1.90
CA ALA A 133 -30.91 -15.16 -2.46
C ALA A 133 -29.83 -14.11 -2.10
N PHE A 134 -29.31 -14.14 -0.87
CA PHE A 134 -28.23 -13.27 -0.42
C PHE A 134 -26.90 -13.56 -1.13
N ALA A 135 -26.53 -14.84 -1.30
CA ALA A 135 -25.34 -15.24 -2.04
C ALA A 135 -25.39 -14.81 -3.51
N ASN A 136 -26.56 -14.95 -4.15
CA ASN A 136 -26.77 -14.51 -5.53
C ASN A 136 -26.73 -12.98 -5.66
N TRP A 137 -27.24 -12.25 -4.67
CA TRP A 137 -27.16 -10.79 -4.64
C TRP A 137 -25.72 -10.29 -4.41
N LEU A 138 -24.97 -10.98 -3.54
CA LEU A 138 -23.56 -10.70 -3.24
C LEU A 138 -22.60 -11.45 -4.19
N ASN A 139 -22.98 -11.60 -5.46
CA ASN A 139 -22.11 -12.21 -6.45
C ASN A 139 -20.88 -11.31 -6.68
N PRO A 140 -19.63 -11.85 -6.61
CA PRO A 140 -18.40 -11.09 -6.86
C PRO A 140 -18.33 -10.34 -8.20
N GLN A 141 -19.10 -10.76 -9.22
CA GLN A 141 -19.20 -10.09 -10.52
C GLN A 141 -20.40 -9.13 -10.64
N GLY A 142 -21.27 -9.09 -9.63
CA GLY A 142 -22.45 -8.24 -9.58
C GLY A 142 -22.11 -6.77 -9.28
N ALA A 143 -22.89 -5.85 -9.83
CA ALA A 143 -22.76 -4.42 -9.53
C ALA A 143 -22.91 -4.09 -8.02
N PRO A 144 -23.82 -4.72 -7.25
CA PRO A 144 -23.93 -4.48 -5.81
C PRO A 144 -22.64 -4.80 -5.05
N TYR A 145 -22.00 -5.93 -5.36
CA TYR A 145 -20.73 -6.32 -4.74
C TYR A 145 -19.63 -5.30 -5.02
N LEU A 146 -19.48 -4.87 -6.28
CA LEU A 146 -18.44 -3.90 -6.66
C LEU A 146 -18.62 -2.54 -5.97
N ILE A 147 -19.86 -2.07 -5.84
CA ILE A 147 -20.16 -0.81 -5.16
C ILE A 147 -19.85 -0.92 -3.67
N ILE A 148 -20.33 -1.98 -3.01
CA ILE A 148 -20.06 -2.21 -1.58
C ILE A 148 -18.57 -2.38 -1.34
N TYR A 149 -17.88 -3.12 -2.21
CA TYR A 149 -16.44 -3.33 -2.13
C TYR A 149 -15.67 -2.01 -2.24
N ALA A 150 -16.00 -1.17 -3.21
CA ALA A 150 -15.38 0.16 -3.36
C ALA A 150 -15.65 1.06 -2.14
N LEU A 151 -16.88 1.09 -1.62
CA LEU A 151 -17.22 1.87 -0.44
C LEU A 151 -16.49 1.38 0.81
N LEU A 152 -16.40 0.07 1.00
CA LEU A 152 -15.64 -0.51 2.11
C LEU A 152 -14.16 -0.19 2.01
N ILE A 153 -13.57 -0.28 0.82
CA ILE A 153 -12.19 0.13 0.58
C ILE A 153 -11.97 1.58 1.03
N ILE A 154 -12.84 2.49 0.61
CA ILE A 154 -12.73 3.91 0.97
C ILE A 154 -12.87 4.08 2.49
N ALA A 155 -13.88 3.46 3.10
CA ALA A 155 -14.10 3.53 4.54
C ALA A 155 -12.91 2.99 5.34
N PHE A 156 -12.36 1.84 4.95
CA PHE A 156 -11.19 1.26 5.61
C PHE A 156 -9.91 2.06 5.38
N ALA A 157 -9.76 2.74 4.23
CA ALA A 157 -8.61 3.61 3.98
C ALA A 157 -8.63 4.84 4.90
N PHE A 158 -9.81 5.44 5.12
CA PHE A 158 -9.99 6.52 6.10
C PHE A 158 -9.75 6.02 7.53
N PHE A 159 -10.37 4.90 7.89
CA PHE A 159 -10.23 4.31 9.22
C PHE A 159 -8.77 3.97 9.55
N TYR A 160 -8.07 3.26 8.66
CA TYR A 160 -6.68 2.88 8.88
C TYR A 160 -5.76 4.09 8.94
N THR A 161 -5.95 5.09 8.08
CA THR A 161 -5.12 6.31 8.12
C THR A 161 -5.29 7.06 9.44
N GLN A 162 -6.51 7.17 9.96
CA GLN A 162 -6.73 7.84 11.26
C GLN A 162 -6.13 7.08 12.44
N VAL A 163 -6.17 5.74 12.40
CA VAL A 163 -5.60 4.90 13.46
C VAL A 163 -4.07 4.88 13.42
N SER A 164 -3.48 4.77 12.22
CA SER A 164 -2.02 4.67 12.05
C SER A 164 -1.29 6.01 12.10
N MET A 165 -1.89 7.06 11.53
CA MET A 165 -1.36 8.42 11.52
C MET A 165 -2.27 9.33 12.34
N ASN A 166 -2.32 9.10 13.65
CA ASN A 166 -3.11 9.92 14.54
C ASN A 166 -2.59 11.39 14.53
N PRO A 167 -3.38 12.36 14.02
CA PRO A 167 -2.95 13.74 13.90
C PRO A 167 -2.59 14.38 15.25
N VAL A 168 -3.27 13.96 16.32
CA VAL A 168 -3.06 14.47 17.68
C VAL A 168 -1.69 14.03 18.19
N GLU A 169 -1.36 12.76 18.01
CA GLU A 169 -0.10 12.19 18.45
C GLU A 169 1.07 12.71 17.62
N MET A 170 0.90 12.82 16.30
CA MET A 170 1.89 13.45 15.41
C MET A 170 2.18 14.91 15.80
N ALA A 171 1.14 15.70 16.08
CA ALA A 171 1.32 17.08 16.53
C ALA A 171 2.04 17.15 17.88
N LYS A 172 1.70 16.27 18.82
CA LYS A 172 2.36 16.15 20.12
C LYS A 172 3.85 15.82 19.95
N GLN A 173 4.19 14.82 19.14
CA GLN A 173 5.58 14.45 18.85
C GLN A 173 6.36 15.61 18.20
N ILE A 174 5.74 16.36 17.29
CA ILE A 174 6.38 17.54 16.69
C ILE A 174 6.69 18.58 17.77
N ARG A 175 5.73 18.88 18.65
CA ARG A 175 5.90 19.85 19.74
C ARG A 175 6.96 19.41 20.75
N GLU A 176 6.94 18.15 21.17
CA GLU A 176 7.90 17.58 22.14
C GLU A 176 9.33 17.60 21.61
N ASN A 177 9.52 17.40 20.30
CA ASN A 177 10.82 17.51 19.65
C ASN A 177 11.23 18.98 19.37
N GLY A 178 10.47 19.97 19.84
CA GLY A 178 10.73 21.39 19.59
C GLY A 178 10.47 21.84 18.15
N GLY A 179 9.72 21.05 17.39
CA GLY A 179 9.33 21.33 16.00
C GLY A 179 8.12 22.26 15.89
N SER A 180 8.09 23.05 14.82
CA SER A 180 6.94 23.88 14.45
C SER A 180 6.75 23.86 12.93
N VAL A 181 5.50 23.86 12.48
CA VAL A 181 5.17 23.97 11.05
C VAL A 181 5.05 25.46 10.70
N PRO A 182 5.83 25.97 9.72
CA PRO A 182 5.75 27.36 9.30
C PRO A 182 4.31 27.76 8.90
N GLY A 183 3.82 28.88 9.45
CA GLY A 183 2.48 29.40 9.13
C GLY A 183 1.32 28.75 9.88
N VAL A 184 1.56 27.78 10.76
CA VAL A 184 0.53 27.13 11.58
C VAL A 184 0.82 27.36 13.07
N ARG A 185 -0.16 27.91 13.80
CA ARG A 185 -0.07 28.08 15.25
C ARG A 185 -0.02 26.71 15.93
N SER A 186 0.77 26.58 17.00
CA SER A 186 0.95 25.31 17.71
C SER A 186 -0.39 24.66 18.09
N GLU A 187 -1.34 25.42 18.63
CA GLU A 187 -2.69 24.96 19.01
C GLU A 187 -3.51 24.40 17.83
N LYS A 188 -3.27 24.90 16.60
CA LYS A 188 -3.99 24.49 15.38
C LYS A 188 -3.26 23.44 14.57
N LEU A 189 -2.11 22.94 15.05
CA LEU A 189 -1.31 21.94 14.34
C LEU A 189 -2.09 20.64 14.10
N GLU A 190 -2.87 20.20 15.09
CA GLU A 190 -3.69 18.99 15.04
C GLU A 190 -4.80 19.10 13.97
N GLU A 191 -5.49 20.24 13.94
CA GLU A 191 -6.51 20.54 12.94
C GLU A 191 -5.91 20.63 11.53
N TYR A 192 -4.73 21.25 11.41
CA TYR A 192 -4.00 21.33 10.15
C TYR A 192 -3.62 19.94 9.63
N LEU A 193 -3.01 19.09 10.47
CA LEU A 193 -2.62 17.73 10.09
C LEU A 193 -3.85 16.89 9.71
N THR A 194 -4.93 16.96 10.48
CA THR A 194 -6.20 16.28 10.16
C THR A 194 -6.73 16.71 8.79
N ARG A 195 -6.74 18.02 8.50
CA ARG A 195 -7.21 18.54 7.22
C ARG A 195 -6.33 18.10 6.05
N VAL A 196 -5.02 18.04 6.25
CA VAL A 196 -4.06 17.57 5.24
C VAL A 196 -4.26 16.08 4.97
N LEU A 197 -4.32 15.25 6.03
CA LEU A 197 -4.54 13.80 5.91
C LEU A 197 -5.85 13.49 5.20
N ASN A 198 -6.97 14.09 5.62
CA ASN A 198 -8.27 13.87 4.97
C ASN A 198 -8.27 14.24 3.49
N ARG A 199 -7.56 15.31 3.11
CA ARG A 199 -7.46 15.76 1.71
C ARG A 199 -6.57 14.86 0.86
N ILE A 200 -5.61 14.18 1.46
CA ILE A 200 -4.70 13.23 0.80
C ILE A 200 -5.36 11.85 0.66
N VAL A 201 -6.03 11.37 1.72
CA VAL A 201 -6.65 10.03 1.75
C VAL A 201 -7.82 9.93 0.77
N LEU A 202 -8.57 11.01 0.53
CA LEU A 202 -9.72 11.00 -0.38
C LEU A 202 -9.33 10.57 -1.82
N PRO A 203 -8.40 11.23 -2.52
CA PRO A 203 -7.96 10.79 -3.83
C PRO A 203 -7.21 9.44 -3.79
N GLY A 204 -6.40 9.18 -2.75
CA GLY A 204 -5.67 7.90 -2.62
C GLY A 204 -6.61 6.70 -2.49
N SER A 205 -7.64 6.81 -1.66
CA SER A 205 -8.63 5.75 -1.45
C SER A 205 -9.53 5.49 -2.67
N LEU A 206 -9.90 6.54 -3.41
CA LEU A 206 -10.62 6.41 -4.68
C LEU A 206 -9.78 5.69 -5.73
N PHE A 207 -8.50 6.05 -5.83
CA PHE A 207 -7.57 5.42 -6.77
C PHE A 207 -7.33 3.94 -6.43
N LEU A 208 -7.14 3.64 -5.15
CA LEU A 208 -6.96 2.28 -4.68
C LEU A 208 -8.24 1.43 -4.85
N ALA A 209 -9.42 2.00 -4.63
CA ALA A 209 -10.69 1.35 -4.97
C ALA A 209 -10.80 1.08 -6.48
N PHE A 210 -10.41 2.04 -7.31
CA PHE A 210 -10.41 1.87 -8.76
C PHE A 210 -9.51 0.70 -9.20
N ILE A 211 -8.27 0.63 -8.72
CA ILE A 211 -7.35 -0.46 -9.03
C ILE A 211 -7.90 -1.82 -8.58
N ALA A 212 -8.47 -1.90 -7.37
CA ALA A 212 -9.02 -3.14 -6.85
C ALA A 212 -10.19 -3.70 -7.70
N LEU A 213 -10.88 -2.85 -8.47
CA LEU A 213 -11.97 -3.25 -9.36
C LEU A 213 -11.51 -3.71 -10.75
N ILE A 214 -10.30 -3.34 -11.18
CA ILE A 214 -9.78 -3.65 -12.53
C ILE A 214 -9.85 -5.15 -12.86
N PRO A 215 -9.44 -6.10 -12.00
CA PRO A 215 -9.55 -7.54 -12.30
C PRO A 215 -10.95 -7.97 -12.69
N THR A 216 -11.95 -7.47 -11.96
CA THR A 216 -13.34 -7.87 -12.16
C THR A 216 -13.90 -7.28 -13.44
N LEU A 217 -13.49 -6.04 -13.77
CA LEU A 217 -13.83 -5.43 -15.05
C LEU A 217 -13.18 -6.19 -16.22
N VAL A 218 -11.91 -6.57 -16.10
CA VAL A 218 -11.20 -7.35 -17.12
C VAL A 218 -11.86 -8.71 -17.34
N GLN A 219 -12.24 -9.41 -16.25
CA GLN A 219 -12.96 -10.68 -16.34
C GLN A 219 -14.30 -10.52 -17.05
N LYS A 220 -15.09 -9.49 -16.67
CA LYS A 220 -16.44 -9.27 -17.21
C LYS A 220 -16.45 -8.85 -18.67
N PHE A 221 -15.52 -8.00 -19.09
CA PHE A 221 -15.50 -7.47 -20.46
C PHE A 221 -14.73 -8.33 -21.45
N PHE A 222 -13.66 -9.01 -21.01
CA PHE A 222 -12.77 -9.76 -21.90
C PHE A 222 -12.86 -11.29 -21.72
N ASN A 223 -13.78 -11.79 -20.88
CA ASN A 223 -13.91 -13.21 -20.53
C ASN A 223 -12.57 -13.86 -20.13
N PHE A 224 -11.72 -13.06 -19.49
CA PHE A 224 -10.36 -13.45 -19.15
C PHE A 224 -10.38 -14.46 -17.98
N PRO A 225 -9.49 -15.48 -17.97
CA PRO A 225 -9.42 -16.43 -16.87
C PRO A 225 -9.26 -15.72 -15.53
N SER A 226 -10.14 -16.02 -14.58
CA SER A 226 -10.20 -15.35 -13.28
C SER A 226 -8.89 -15.46 -12.50
N THR A 227 -8.22 -16.61 -12.58
CA THR A 227 -6.89 -16.84 -11.97
C THR A 227 -5.85 -15.86 -12.48
N VAL A 228 -5.82 -15.60 -13.78
CA VAL A 228 -4.85 -14.68 -14.39
C VAL A 228 -5.26 -13.23 -14.11
N ALA A 229 -6.53 -12.89 -14.32
CA ALA A 229 -7.00 -11.52 -14.07
C ALA A 229 -6.80 -11.09 -12.61
N MET A 230 -7.01 -11.99 -11.64
CA MET A 230 -6.77 -11.69 -10.22
C MET A 230 -5.30 -11.60 -9.84
N LEU A 231 -4.40 -12.35 -10.47
CA LEU A 231 -2.96 -12.27 -10.21
C LEU A 231 -2.31 -11.03 -10.84
N PHE A 232 -2.84 -10.57 -11.98
CA PHE A 232 -2.30 -9.44 -12.71
C PHE A 232 -3.00 -8.11 -12.36
N GLY A 233 -4.32 -8.04 -12.16
CA GLY A 233 -4.98 -6.72 -12.06
C GLY A 233 -5.18 -6.13 -10.67
N GLY A 234 -5.06 -6.93 -9.59
CA GLY A 234 -5.85 -6.69 -8.35
C GLY A 234 -5.05 -6.46 -7.08
N THR A 235 -5.62 -6.91 -5.96
CA THR A 235 -4.99 -6.88 -4.62
C THR A 235 -3.62 -7.55 -4.62
N SER A 236 -3.45 -8.62 -5.39
CA SER A 236 -2.16 -9.31 -5.57
C SER A 236 -1.08 -8.38 -6.11
N LEU A 237 -1.40 -7.58 -7.13
CA LEU A 237 -0.50 -6.60 -7.72
C LEU A 237 -0.14 -5.49 -6.73
N LEU A 238 -1.15 -4.98 -6.02
CA LEU A 238 -0.94 -3.99 -4.97
C LEU A 238 0.02 -4.53 -3.89
N ILE A 239 -0.18 -5.77 -3.44
CA ILE A 239 0.70 -6.44 -2.47
C ILE A 239 2.10 -6.61 -3.05
N LEU A 240 2.23 -7.08 -4.29
CA LEU A 240 3.52 -7.28 -4.95
C LEU A 240 4.32 -5.98 -4.99
N VAL A 241 3.74 -4.90 -5.51
CA VAL A 241 4.43 -3.60 -5.63
C VAL A 241 4.71 -2.99 -4.27
N GLY A 242 3.75 -3.04 -3.33
CA GLY A 242 3.94 -2.47 -1.99
C GLY A 242 5.07 -3.14 -1.22
N VAL A 243 5.12 -4.47 -1.23
CA VAL A 243 6.17 -5.24 -0.53
C VAL A 243 7.52 -5.09 -1.23
N ASP A 244 7.54 -5.05 -2.56
CA ASP A 244 8.78 -4.86 -3.33
C ASP A 244 9.39 -3.47 -3.05
N LEU A 245 8.58 -2.40 -3.13
CA LEU A 245 9.05 -1.04 -2.84
C LEU A 245 9.51 -0.86 -1.39
N ASP A 246 8.81 -1.46 -0.42
CA ASP A 246 9.22 -1.39 0.97
C ASP A 246 10.50 -2.19 1.24
N THR A 247 10.66 -3.34 0.57
CA THR A 247 11.90 -4.13 0.66
C THR A 247 13.07 -3.36 0.03
N MET A 248 12.89 -2.77 -1.15
CA MET A 248 13.89 -1.94 -1.82
C MET A 248 14.31 -0.75 -0.94
N ARG A 249 13.34 -0.05 -0.32
CA ARG A 249 13.62 1.07 0.60
C ARG A 249 14.43 0.63 1.82
N GLN A 250 14.17 -0.55 2.37
CA GLN A 250 14.94 -1.09 3.49
C GLN A 250 16.36 -1.47 3.08
N ILE A 251 16.53 -2.11 1.91
CA ILE A 251 17.85 -2.43 1.36
C ILE A 251 18.65 -1.14 1.13
N GLU A 252 18.06 -0.13 0.50
CA GLU A 252 18.70 1.18 0.33
C GLU A 252 19.09 1.82 1.67
N GLY A 253 18.24 1.69 2.69
CA GLY A 253 18.51 2.19 4.03
C GLY A 253 19.78 1.56 4.63
N VAL A 254 19.89 0.23 4.56
CA VAL A 254 21.07 -0.50 5.03
C VAL A 254 22.32 -0.12 4.20
N MET A 255 22.20 -0.03 2.88
CA MET A 255 23.32 0.36 2.02
C MET A 255 23.81 1.79 2.30
N LYS A 256 22.91 2.75 2.56
CA LYS A 256 23.26 4.14 2.89
C LYS A 256 24.00 4.23 4.22
N MET A 257 23.68 3.38 5.21
CA MET A 257 24.43 3.31 6.47
C MET A 257 25.84 2.77 6.24
N HIS A 258 26.01 1.70 5.45
CA HIS A 258 27.33 1.14 5.16
C HIS A 258 28.25 2.08 4.36
N HIS A 259 27.72 2.92 3.48
CA HIS A 259 28.51 3.92 2.74
C HIS A 259 28.84 5.17 3.59
N TYR A 260 28.30 5.31 4.79
CA TYR A 260 28.57 6.46 5.67
C TYR A 260 29.93 6.36 6.39
N ASP A 261 30.46 5.16 6.58
CA ASP A 261 31.73 4.92 7.28
C ASP A 261 32.98 5.37 6.47
N GLY A 262 32.83 5.63 5.17
CA GLY A 262 33.96 6.03 4.30
C GLY A 262 34.40 7.49 4.38
N PHE A 263 33.61 8.38 5.00
CA PHE A 263 33.85 9.84 4.93
C PHE A 263 34.44 10.48 6.20
N ASN A 264 34.53 9.77 7.34
CA ASN A 264 34.96 10.36 8.62
C ASN A 264 36.35 9.92 9.13
N VAL A 265 37.17 9.26 8.31
CA VAL A 265 38.56 8.90 8.69
C VAL A 265 39.59 9.58 7.77
N SER A 266 39.56 10.91 7.71
CA SER A 266 40.74 11.68 7.32
C SER A 266 40.69 13.08 7.92
N GLY A 267 41.61 13.36 8.84
CA GLY A 267 41.84 14.74 9.28
C GLY A 267 41.92 14.98 10.78
N LYS A 268 42.68 14.17 11.54
CA LYS A 268 43.38 14.68 12.73
C LYS A 268 44.50 13.72 13.16
N LYS A 269 45.68 13.86 12.53
CA LYS A 269 46.92 13.53 13.23
C LYS A 269 47.42 14.79 13.91
N SER A 270 47.22 14.82 15.22
CA SER A 270 47.98 15.60 16.17
C SER A 270 49.48 15.44 15.87
N LYS A 271 50.19 16.55 15.67
CA LYS A 271 51.65 16.60 15.84
C LYS A 271 51.91 17.35 17.14
N HIS A 272 52.16 16.58 18.20
CA HIS A 272 53.13 16.96 19.22
C HIS A 272 54.51 16.90 18.58
N ILE A 273 55.22 18.03 18.51
CA ILE A 273 56.59 18.24 19.02
C ILE A 273 56.65 19.70 19.47
#